data_AF-A0A399GRY9-F1
#
_entry.id   AF-A0A399GRY9-F1
#
_cell.length_a   1.000
_cell.length_b   1.000
_cell.length_c   1.000
_cell.angle_alpha   90.00
_cell.angle_beta   90.00
_cell.angle_gamma   90.00
#
_symmetry.space_group_name_H-M   'P 1'
#
loop_
_entity.id
_entity.type
_entity.pdbx_description
1 polymer ?
#
loop_
_entity_poly.entity_id
_entity_poly.type
_entity_poly.pdbx_seq_one_letter_code
_entity_poly.pdbx_strand_id
1 'polypeptide(L)'
;MAYSLGDGPHGREGTALAIRTVLEKAGIPVGSFQDGTQHPSFPVQLLVEGGQAVVTMPHLKAQCPVPHEWLAAADACGHAYFVVTTRAWTEAVPGRPVTEEALTQFAGDANTLEYAAHCLLPVRKLRF
;
A
#
# COMPACT_ATOMS: atom_id res chain seq x y z
N MET A 1 2.32 -6.94 5.19
CA MET A 1 2.81 -6.28 3.97
C MET A 1 2.38 -7.09 2.77
N ALA A 2 1.94 -6.44 1.69
CA ALA A 2 1.68 -7.07 0.39
C ALA A 2 2.66 -6.49 -0.63
N TYR A 3 3.23 -7.32 -1.48
CA TYR A 3 4.18 -6.92 -2.52
C TYR A 3 3.98 -7.78 -3.77
N SER A 4 4.36 -7.23 -4.92
CA SER A 4 4.35 -7.95 -6.19
C SER A 4 5.72 -8.53 -6.50
N LEU A 5 5.77 -9.80 -6.90
CA LEU A 5 6.98 -10.44 -7.43
C LEU A 5 7.15 -10.24 -8.94
N GLY A 6 6.12 -9.75 -9.63
CA GLY A 6 6.14 -9.60 -11.09
C GLY A 6 6.16 -10.92 -11.85
N ASP A 7 5.74 -12.02 -11.23
CA ASP A 7 5.75 -13.39 -11.74
C ASP A 7 4.38 -13.82 -12.33
N GLY A 8 3.53 -12.84 -12.67
CA GLY A 8 2.26 -13.09 -13.36
C GLY A 8 2.45 -13.67 -14.78
N PRO A 9 1.37 -14.14 -15.43
CA PRO A 9 1.45 -14.79 -16.75
C PRO A 9 2.08 -13.94 -17.87
N HIS A 10 2.07 -12.62 -17.71
CA HIS A 10 2.65 -11.65 -18.64
C HIS A 10 3.99 -11.07 -18.13
N GLY A 11 4.63 -11.74 -17.17
CA GLY A 11 5.88 -11.33 -16.56
C GLY A 11 5.79 -9.99 -15.82
N ARG A 12 6.97 -9.38 -15.62
CA ARG A 12 7.13 -8.18 -14.80
C ARG A 12 6.41 -6.99 -15.39
N GLU A 13 6.56 -6.76 -16.70
CA GLU A 13 5.92 -5.64 -17.40
C GLU A 13 4.39 -5.74 -17.38
N GLY A 14 3.85 -6.93 -17.66
CA GLY A 14 2.41 -7.13 -17.62
C GLY A 14 1.84 -6.99 -16.21
N THR A 15 2.58 -7.41 -15.18
CA THR A 15 2.19 -7.20 -13.78
C THR A 15 2.23 -5.71 -13.40
N ALA A 16 3.27 -4.99 -13.81
CA ALA A 16 3.39 -3.56 -13.57
C ALA A 16 2.24 -2.77 -14.23
N LEU A 17 1.90 -3.13 -15.47
CA LEU A 17 0.75 -2.56 -16.19
C LEU A 17 -0.57 -2.87 -15.49
N ALA A 18 -0.78 -4.11 -15.03
CA ALA A 18 -1.97 -4.48 -14.29
C ALA A 18 -2.12 -3.68 -12.99
N ILE A 19 -1.05 -3.56 -12.20
CA ILE A 19 -1.05 -2.74 -10.97
C ILE A 19 -1.35 -1.28 -11.32
N ARG A 20 -0.70 -0.73 -12.35
CA ARG A 20 -0.96 0.64 -12.81
C ARG A 20 -2.44 0.86 -13.16
N THR A 21 -3.06 -0.06 -13.90
CA THR A 21 -4.49 0.03 -14.24
C THR A 21 -5.38 -0.02 -12.99
N VAL A 22 -5.05 -0.84 -12.00
CA VAL A 22 -5.77 -0.90 -10.72
C VAL A 22 -5.65 0.43 -9.98
N LEU A 23 -4.45 1.01 -9.92
CA LEU A 23 -4.19 2.31 -9.28
C LEU A 23 -4.93 3.46 -9.97
N GLU A 24 -4.92 3.50 -11.30
CA GLU A 24 -5.68 4.47 -12.09
C GLU A 24 -7.19 4.36 -11.83
N LYS A 25 -7.74 3.14 -11.80
CA LYS A 25 -9.16 2.91 -11.45
C LYS A 25 -9.50 3.26 -10.01
N ALA A 26 -8.52 3.19 -9.11
CA ALA A 26 -8.63 3.61 -7.72
C ALA A 26 -8.39 5.12 -7.54
N GLY A 27 -8.23 5.89 -8.61
CA GLY A 27 -8.02 7.34 -8.53
C GLY A 27 -6.70 7.75 -7.88
N ILE A 28 -5.72 6.85 -7.80
CA ILE A 28 -4.38 7.09 -7.26
C ILE A 28 -3.31 6.82 -8.32
N PRO A 29 -3.21 7.64 -9.38
CA PRO A 29 -2.25 7.38 -10.45
C PRO A 29 -0.80 7.54 -9.94
N VAL A 30 0.09 6.73 -10.51
CA VAL A 30 1.54 6.76 -10.23
C VAL A 30 2.11 8.16 -10.48
N GLY A 31 3.05 8.58 -9.63
CA GLY A 31 3.69 9.90 -9.72
C GLY A 31 2.82 11.06 -9.22
N SER A 32 1.66 10.77 -8.63
CA SER A 32 0.80 11.77 -8.01
C SER A 32 0.56 11.46 -6.53
N PHE A 33 0.22 12.50 -5.78
CA PHE A 33 -0.25 12.39 -4.41
C PHE A 33 -1.74 12.74 -4.34
N GLN A 34 -2.51 11.89 -3.64
CA GLN A 34 -3.94 12.11 -3.40
C GLN A 34 -4.24 12.19 -1.91
N ASP A 35 -5.08 13.14 -1.50
CA ASP A 35 -5.52 13.24 -0.11
C ASP A 35 -6.93 12.66 0.07
N GLY A 36 -7.00 11.39 0.48
CA GLY A 36 -8.26 10.70 0.75
C GLY A 36 -8.99 11.21 1.99
N THR A 37 -8.36 12.03 2.84
CA THR A 37 -9.03 12.62 4.02
C THR A 37 -10.05 13.69 3.63
N GLN A 38 -9.87 14.31 2.45
CA GLN A 38 -10.77 15.33 1.90
C GLN A 38 -11.92 14.73 1.07
N HIS A 39 -11.93 13.41 0.86
CA HIS A 39 -12.83 12.75 -0.08
C HIS A 39 -13.56 11.57 0.60
N PRO A 40 -14.77 11.76 1.15
CA PRO A 40 -15.51 10.70 1.84
C PRO A 40 -15.77 9.45 0.99
N SER A 41 -15.91 9.63 -0.34
CA SER A 41 -16.12 8.58 -1.34
C SER A 41 -14.83 8.07 -1.98
N PHE A 42 -13.66 8.31 -1.36
CA PHE A 42 -12.39 7.81 -1.88
C PHE A 42 -12.41 6.27 -1.97
N PRO A 43 -12.01 5.69 -3.11
CA PRO A 43 -12.16 4.25 -3.36
C PRO A 43 -11.14 3.39 -2.62
N VAL A 44 -10.12 4.00 -2.00
CA VAL A 44 -9.14 3.32 -1.15
C VAL A 44 -9.50 3.57 0.31
N GLN A 45 -9.58 2.49 1.09
CA GLN A 45 -10.00 2.53 2.49
C GLN A 45 -8.96 1.88 3.38
N LEU A 46 -8.69 2.51 4.53
CA LEU A 46 -7.87 1.96 5.60
C LEU A 46 -8.73 1.76 6.85
N LEU A 47 -8.82 0.51 7.29
CA LEU A 47 -9.41 0.11 8.57
C LEU A 47 -8.31 -0.39 9.48
N VAL A 48 -8.27 0.12 10.71
CA VAL A 48 -7.34 -0.33 11.75
C VAL A 48 -8.14 -0.93 12.90
N GLU A 49 -7.93 -2.22 13.15
CA GLU A 49 -8.74 -3.03 14.07
C GLU A 49 -7.89 -4.13 14.69
N GLY A 50 -7.92 -4.31 16.01
CA GLY A 50 -7.33 -5.49 16.66
C GLY A 50 -5.85 -5.75 16.32
N GLY A 51 -5.05 -4.69 16.15
CA GLY A 51 -3.65 -4.80 15.75
C GLY A 51 -3.41 -5.13 14.27
N GLN A 52 -4.44 -4.99 13.45
CA GLN A 52 -4.40 -5.22 12.00
C GLN A 52 -4.66 -3.91 11.26
N ALA A 53 -3.92 -3.71 10.16
CA ALA A 53 -4.28 -2.74 9.13
C ALA A 53 -4.89 -3.51 7.95
N VAL A 54 -6.08 -3.09 7.54
CA VAL A 54 -6.79 -3.64 6.38
C VAL A 54 -6.94 -2.52 5.35
N VAL A 55 -6.30 -2.70 4.20
CA VAL A 55 -6.44 -1.83 3.04
C VAL A 55 -7.37 -2.49 2.04
N THR A 56 -8.37 -1.74 1.58
CA THR A 56 -9.30 -2.16 0.53
C THR A 56 -9.33 -1.13 -0.59
N MET A 57 -9.21 -1.59 -1.83
CA MET A 57 -9.34 -0.80 -3.05
C MET A 57 -9.91 -1.69 -4.17
N PRO A 58 -10.31 -1.16 -5.34
CA PRO A 58 -10.80 -1.98 -6.44
C PRO A 58 -9.84 -3.14 -6.75
N HIS A 59 -10.35 -4.37 -6.74
CA HIS A 59 -9.58 -5.60 -7.03
C HIS A 59 -8.47 -5.98 -6.04
N LEU A 60 -8.27 -5.24 -4.95
CA LEU A 60 -7.24 -5.54 -3.95
C LEU A 60 -7.79 -5.38 -2.52
N LYS A 61 -7.63 -6.43 -1.72
CA LYS A 61 -7.80 -6.39 -0.27
C LYS A 61 -6.55 -6.98 0.37
N ALA A 62 -5.86 -6.16 1.17
CA ALA A 62 -4.66 -6.56 1.89
C ALA A 62 -4.89 -6.40 3.40
N GLN A 63 -4.46 -7.38 4.17
CA GLN A 63 -4.50 -7.34 5.62
C GLN A 63 -3.12 -7.68 6.15
N CYS A 64 -2.64 -6.92 7.14
CA CYS A 64 -1.41 -7.27 7.84
C CYS A 64 -1.40 -6.86 9.31
N PRO A 65 -0.68 -7.61 10.15
CA PRO A 65 -0.36 -7.16 11.49
C PRO A 65 0.49 -5.89 11.40
N VAL A 66 0.28 -4.99 12.36
CA VAL A 66 1.07 -3.77 12.49
C VAL A 66 1.60 -3.62 13.92
N PRO A 67 2.77 -3.01 14.11
CA PRO A 67 3.33 -2.78 15.44
C PRO A 67 2.44 -1.85 16.30
N HIS A 68 2.52 -2.00 17.63
CA HIS A 68 1.68 -1.22 18.54
C HIS A 68 1.99 0.28 18.48
N GLU A 69 3.26 0.64 18.32
CA GLU A 69 3.71 2.01 18.12
C GLU A 69 3.12 2.63 16.86
N TRP A 70 2.97 1.85 15.79
CA TRP A 70 2.33 2.31 14.56
C TRP A 70 0.82 2.54 14.77
N LEU A 71 0.14 1.66 15.50
CA LEU A 71 -1.28 1.83 15.85
C LEU A 71 -1.52 3.12 16.63
N ALA A 72 -0.69 3.39 17.64
CA ALA A 72 -0.78 4.59 18.45
C ALA A 72 -0.56 5.86 17.61
N ALA A 73 0.42 5.84 16.70
CA ALA A 73 0.67 6.95 15.78
C ALA A 73 -0.50 7.16 14.81
N ALA A 74 -1.00 6.08 14.19
CA ALA A 74 -2.14 6.14 13.26
C ALA A 74 -3.40 6.68 13.94
N ASP A 75 -3.64 6.34 15.21
CA ASP A 75 -4.76 6.85 15.98
C ASP A 75 -4.60 8.35 16.33
N ALA A 76 -3.41 8.74 16.79
CA ALA A 76 -3.11 10.13 17.12
C ALA A 76 -3.18 11.05 15.89
N CYS A 77 -2.74 10.57 14.73
CA CYS A 77 -2.79 11.31 13.47
C CYS A 77 -4.19 11.29 12.84
N GLY A 78 -4.98 10.25 13.05
CA GLY A 78 -6.28 10.04 12.40
C GLY A 78 -6.18 9.67 10.90
N HIS A 79 -4.97 9.48 10.40
CA HIS A 79 -4.69 9.13 9.01
C HIS A 79 -3.35 8.38 8.90
N ALA A 80 -3.12 7.72 7.78
CA ALA A 80 -1.85 7.10 7.45
C ALA A 80 -1.46 7.33 5.98
N TYR A 81 -0.16 7.35 5.73
CA TYR A 81 0.39 7.45 4.38
C TYR A 81 0.43 6.06 3.74
N PHE A 82 -0.14 5.95 2.54
CA PHE A 82 -0.21 4.72 1.78
C PHE A 82 0.59 4.86 0.49
N VAL A 83 1.41 3.84 0.20
CA VAL A 83 2.29 3.78 -0.97
C VAL A 83 2.10 2.44 -1.64
N VAL A 84 1.94 2.46 -2.97
CA VAL A 84 1.93 1.26 -3.81
C VAL A 84 2.79 1.51 -5.02
N THR A 85 3.78 0.65 -5.23
CA THR A 85 4.67 0.73 -6.40
C THR A 85 4.30 -0.30 -7.47
N THR A 86 4.49 0.08 -8.72
CA THR A 86 4.40 -0.84 -9.87
C THR A 86 5.69 -1.66 -10.05
N ARG A 87 6.77 -1.28 -9.35
CA ARG A 87 8.02 -2.03 -9.33
C ARG A 87 7.85 -3.34 -8.56
N ALA A 88 8.18 -4.45 -9.22
CA ALA A 88 8.25 -5.75 -8.57
C ALA A 88 9.45 -5.84 -7.61
N TRP A 89 9.23 -6.46 -6.45
CA TRP A 89 10.29 -6.80 -5.49
C TRP A 89 10.76 -8.23 -5.72
N THR A 90 11.64 -8.41 -6.70
CA THR A 90 12.04 -9.75 -7.18
C THR A 90 12.89 -10.55 -6.21
N GLU A 91 13.50 -9.88 -5.24
CA GLU A 91 14.36 -10.48 -4.23
C GLU A 91 13.57 -10.98 -3.00
N ALA A 92 12.31 -10.56 -2.86
CA ALA A 92 11.45 -10.98 -1.76
C ALA A 92 10.97 -12.43 -1.97
N VAL A 93 10.90 -13.21 -0.89
CA VAL A 93 10.43 -14.60 -0.92
C VAL A 93 9.16 -14.72 -0.07
N PRO A 94 8.02 -15.17 -0.66
CA PRO A 94 6.79 -15.40 0.09
C PRO A 94 7.01 -16.31 1.29
N GLY A 95 6.40 -15.95 2.43
CA GLY A 95 6.51 -16.70 3.67
C GLY A 95 7.85 -16.53 4.41
N ARG A 96 8.83 -15.81 3.85
CA ARG A 96 10.05 -15.44 4.57
C ARG A 96 9.93 -14.05 5.19
N PRO A 97 10.46 -13.85 6.41
CA PRO A 97 10.56 -12.52 6.98
C PRO A 97 11.39 -11.60 6.08
N VAL A 98 10.95 -10.36 5.97
CA VAL A 98 11.70 -9.27 5.33
C VAL A 98 12.36 -8.48 6.45
N THR A 99 13.67 -8.28 6.37
CA THR A 99 14.44 -7.48 7.33
C THR A 99 14.11 -5.99 7.17
N GLU A 100 14.25 -5.22 8.25
CA GLU A 100 14.02 -3.77 8.22
C GLU A 100 14.94 -3.05 7.23
N GLU A 101 16.18 -3.49 7.09
CA GLU A 101 17.16 -2.92 6.14
C GLU A 101 16.71 -3.13 4.70
N ALA A 102 16.34 -4.36 4.34
CA ALA A 102 15.83 -4.67 3.00
C ALA A 102 14.54 -3.91 2.67
N LEU A 103 13.64 -3.76 3.66
CA LEU A 103 12.43 -2.95 3.51
C LEU A 103 12.75 -1.49 3.30
N THR A 104 13.63 -0.93 4.11
CA THR A 104 14.07 0.47 4.00
C THR A 104 14.74 0.72 2.65
N GLN A 105 15.61 -0.20 2.22
CA GLN A 105 16.28 -0.11 0.93
C GLN A 105 15.28 -0.15 -0.22
N PHE A 106 14.33 -1.09 -0.23
CA PHE A 106 13.36 -1.19 -1.31
C PHE A 106 12.37 -0.02 -1.32
N ALA A 107 11.78 0.31 -0.16
CA ALA A 107 10.75 1.34 -0.06
C ALA A 107 11.31 2.77 -0.19
N GLY A 108 12.56 2.99 0.23
CA GLY A 108 13.24 4.27 0.15
C GLY A 108 14.02 4.50 -1.16
N ASP A 109 14.11 3.50 -2.04
CA ASP A 109 14.79 3.64 -3.31
C ASP A 109 14.07 4.62 -4.24
N ALA A 110 14.83 5.52 -4.86
CA ALA A 110 14.28 6.58 -5.71
C ALA A 110 13.46 6.03 -6.88
N ASN A 111 13.87 4.90 -7.47
CA ASN A 111 13.13 4.26 -8.56
C ASN A 111 11.83 3.64 -8.04
N THR A 112 11.82 3.05 -6.84
CA THR A 112 10.56 2.57 -6.21
C THR A 112 9.56 3.71 -6.03
N LEU A 113 10.02 4.85 -5.53
CA LEU A 113 9.19 6.04 -5.30
C LEU A 113 8.74 6.69 -6.61
N GLU A 114 9.57 6.73 -7.64
CA GLU A 114 9.21 7.23 -8.98
C GLU A 114 8.05 6.43 -9.59
N TYR A 115 8.04 5.11 -9.40
CA TYR A 115 7.00 4.20 -9.91
C TYR A 115 5.87 3.92 -8.91
N ALA A 116 5.75 4.75 -7.86
CA ALA A 116 4.74 4.61 -6.84
C ALA A 116 3.57 5.60 -7.00
N ALA A 117 2.40 5.12 -6.59
CA ALA A 117 1.26 5.96 -6.25
C ALA A 117 1.25 6.22 -4.74
N HIS A 118 0.85 7.43 -4.39
CA HIS A 118 0.88 7.92 -3.01
C HIS A 118 -0.49 8.47 -2.63
N CYS A 119 -0.99 8.12 -1.45
CA CYS A 119 -2.15 8.81 -0.90
C CYS A 119 -2.18 8.85 0.63
N LEU A 120 -2.92 9.82 1.15
CA LEU A 120 -3.27 9.92 2.56
C LEU A 120 -4.62 9.24 2.79
N LEU A 121 -4.69 8.29 3.72
CA LEU A 121 -5.91 7.56 4.02
C LEU A 121 -6.40 7.91 5.43
N PRO A 122 -7.67 8.31 5.60
CA PRO A 122 -8.24 8.46 6.94
C PRO A 122 -8.29 7.10 7.63
N VAL A 123 -7.85 7.03 8.89
CA VAL A 123 -7.92 5.82 9.70
C VAL A 123 -9.35 5.62 10.16
N ARG A 124 -9.96 4.52 9.73
CA ARG A 124 -11.28 4.10 10.20
C ARG A 124 -11.12 3.00 11.24
N LYS A 125 -12.07 2.93 12.16
CA LYS A 125 -12.23 1.85 13.16
C LYS A 125 -13.64 1.28 13.02
N LEU A 126 -13.87 0.02 13.35
CA LEU A 126 -15.24 -0.47 13.46
C LEU A 126 -15.94 0.29 14.59
N ARG A 127 -17.14 0.78 14.29
CA ARG A 127 -18.04 1.32 15.29
C ARG A 127 -18.90 0.15 15.76
N PHE A 128 -18.73 -0.24 17.01
CA PHE A 128 -19.63 -1.16 17.71
C PHE A 128 -20.67 -0.37 18.49
#